data_AF-A0A7T4E6K6-F1
#
_entry.id   AF-A0A7T4E6K6-F1
#
_cell.length_a   1.000
_cell.length_b   1.000
_cell.length_c   1.000
_cell.angle_alpha   90.00
_cell.angle_beta   90.00
_cell.angle_gamma   90.00
#
_symmetry.space_group_name_H-M   'P 1'
#
loop_
_entity.id
_entity.type
_entity.pdbx_description
1 polymer ?
#
loop_
_entity_poly.entity_id
_entity_poly.type
_entity_poly.pdbx_seq_one_letter_code
_entity_poly.pdbx_strand_id
1 'polypeptide(L)'
;MTDFLLATAWTLGGSLPAVAWKILCLHAATLALLSLTRPDDARLRYALLGAALFAGVGIGVTDVALAWRGLPAPMPAAAASAADAAATAWPLWLALAWLAGSALAALRVLLGLGWLRGVLRASEPWNDAAWQTRVADMARHLRLSRSVGLRVVRHLSTPVTAGWLKPVILVPASLVTGMPADLLAALLAHELAHVRRHDYLVNLLQHAAEVLLFFHPSIWWLSRRLRIERERIADQMAATLIGDPMPLARALHALENAGAGVPVPVAPGARDGELLDRIRRLVRPDTLCARRAVALPVLALSCALAGFGAWSALTAGPAQPLSAQEAQRLLARLPGVQALIEASGAAHVLLLDSRSGATLLGRAEHDAVPIASLTKLMTAMVVLDAAPDLSRTVRIDERDARATAAGAASPLPVGASVTLDTLLKLALMASDNRAAHALARTYPGGEAAFAQALQRKTVALRLEHTTLEEPTGLSNANRASAADIGRIVGAAAAYPQIARDTTALAETVDTAGNRLRYHNTNPLVGAQGWDIRLSKTGTSTDAGRCLAMRIHIDDRDLTLVLLNGHPDRA
;
A
#
# COMPACT_ATOMS: atom_id res chain seq x y z
N MET A 1 7.47 13.28 18.90
CA MET A 1 7.45 13.84 17.52
C MET A 1 8.10 12.88 16.52
N THR A 2 9.21 12.22 16.87
CA THR A 2 9.88 11.18 16.07
C THR A 2 8.99 9.98 15.73
N ASP A 3 8.22 9.47 16.69
CA ASP A 3 7.40 8.26 16.50
C ASP A 3 6.26 8.47 15.50
N PHE A 4 5.66 9.66 15.53
CA PHE A 4 4.64 10.08 14.56
C PHE A 4 5.23 10.18 13.15
N LEU A 5 6.43 10.76 13.00
CA LEU A 5 7.11 10.87 11.71
C LEU A 5 7.50 9.49 11.15
N LEU A 6 7.96 8.58 12.01
CA LEU A 6 8.31 7.21 11.62
C LEU A 6 7.06 6.42 11.19
N ALA A 7 5.97 6.49 11.95
CA ALA A 7 4.69 5.87 11.57
C ALA A 7 4.17 6.43 10.24
N THR A 8 4.23 7.75 10.07
CA THR A 8 3.84 8.45 8.83
C THR A 8 4.65 7.95 7.63
N ALA A 9 5.98 7.87 7.77
CA ALA A 9 6.85 7.40 6.71
C ALA A 9 6.64 5.91 6.42
N TRP A 10 6.42 5.08 7.44
CA TRP A 10 6.16 3.66 7.26
C TRP A 10 4.86 3.41 6.48
N THR A 11 3.77 4.10 6.84
CA THR A 11 2.48 4.03 6.14
C THR A 11 2.58 4.55 4.71
N LEU A 12 3.29 5.67 4.50
CA LEU A 12 3.52 6.22 3.17
C LEU A 12 4.24 5.20 2.29
N GLY A 13 5.37 4.65 2.76
CA GLY A 13 6.15 3.68 2.01
C GLY A 13 5.43 2.36 1.74
N GLY A 14 4.64 1.88 2.70
CA GLY A 14 3.82 0.67 2.55
C GLY A 14 2.71 0.81 1.52
N SER A 15 2.22 2.04 1.27
CA SER A 15 1.16 2.32 0.29
C SER A 15 1.67 2.43 -1.15
N LEU A 16 2.96 2.74 -1.37
CA LEU A 16 3.53 2.98 -2.71
C LEU A 16 3.39 1.78 -3.68
N PRO A 17 3.57 0.51 -3.27
CA PRO A 17 3.36 -0.64 -4.17
C PRO A 17 1.91 -0.76 -4.66
N ALA A 18 0.93 -0.50 -3.79
CA ALA A 18 -0.49 -0.52 -4.16
C ALA A 18 -0.83 0.60 -5.14
N VAL A 19 -0.29 1.81 -4.91
CA VAL A 19 -0.41 2.95 -5.84
C VAL A 19 0.21 2.61 -7.19
N ALA A 20 1.39 2.01 -7.21
CA ALA A 20 2.07 1.62 -8.45
C ALA A 20 1.22 0.64 -9.28
N TRP A 21 0.67 -0.39 -8.64
CA TRP A 21 -0.20 -1.36 -9.32
C TRP A 21 -1.46 -0.70 -9.91
N LYS A 22 -2.12 0.20 -9.17
CA LYS A 22 -3.32 0.91 -9.66
C LYS A 22 -3.02 1.83 -10.83
N ILE A 23 -1.88 2.53 -10.82
CA ILE A 23 -1.43 3.37 -11.94
C ILE A 23 -1.15 2.51 -13.19
N LEU A 24 -0.60 1.32 -13.02
CA LEU A 24 -0.40 0.39 -14.12
C LEU A 24 -1.74 -0.05 -14.76
N CYS A 25 -2.75 -0.37 -13.95
CA CYS A 25 -4.10 -0.66 -14.44
C CYS A 25 -4.72 0.54 -15.18
N LEU A 26 -4.56 1.75 -14.64
CA LEU A 26 -5.03 2.98 -15.27
C LEU A 26 -4.35 3.22 -16.63
N HIS A 27 -3.06 2.93 -16.73
CA HIS A 27 -2.31 3.03 -17.98
C HIS A 27 -2.84 2.04 -19.04
N ALA A 28 -3.06 0.78 -18.66
CA ALA A 28 -3.63 -0.23 -19.55
C ALA A 28 -5.03 0.18 -20.05
N ALA A 29 -5.89 0.69 -19.17
CA ALA A 29 -7.20 1.21 -19.53
C ALA A 29 -7.09 2.41 -20.49
N THR A 30 -6.14 3.32 -20.25
CA THR A 30 -5.91 4.50 -21.11
C THR A 30 -5.44 4.09 -22.50
N LEU A 31 -4.51 3.13 -22.61
CA LEU A 31 -4.07 2.58 -23.89
C LEU A 31 -5.24 1.96 -24.67
N ALA A 32 -6.11 1.21 -23.97
CA ALA A 32 -7.29 0.63 -24.57
C ALA A 32 -8.23 1.72 -25.12
N LEU A 33 -8.56 2.75 -24.33
CA LEU A 33 -9.39 3.88 -24.78
C LEU A 33 -8.78 4.60 -25.99
N LEU A 34 -7.47 4.88 -25.95
CA LEU A 34 -6.77 5.56 -27.04
C LEU A 34 -6.74 4.73 -28.33
N SER A 35 -6.78 3.40 -28.24
CA SER A 35 -6.87 2.52 -29.41
C SER A 35 -8.26 2.52 -30.06
N LEU A 36 -9.30 2.90 -29.32
CA LEU A 36 -10.67 3.04 -29.82
C LEU A 36 -10.92 4.42 -30.47
N THR A 37 -10.18 5.44 -30.05
CA THR A 37 -10.25 6.80 -30.63
C THR A 37 -9.56 6.88 -32.00
N ARG A 38 -10.09 7.72 -32.90
CA ARG A 38 -9.42 8.02 -34.17
C ARG A 38 -8.11 8.76 -33.91
N PRO A 39 -7.02 8.47 -34.66
CA PRO A 39 -5.75 9.19 -34.52
C PRO A 39 -5.86 10.71 -34.72
N ASP A 40 -6.84 11.15 -35.51
CA ASP A 40 -7.02 12.56 -35.89
C ASP A 40 -7.79 13.40 -34.85
N ASP A 41 -8.44 12.75 -33.88
CA ASP A 41 -9.18 13.44 -32.82
C ASP A 41 -8.25 13.80 -31.65
N ALA A 42 -7.31 14.72 -31.91
CA ALA A 42 -6.34 15.17 -30.93
C ALA A 42 -7.02 15.73 -29.65
N ARG A 43 -8.21 16.33 -29.78
CA ARG A 43 -8.97 16.90 -28.65
C ARG A 43 -9.48 15.83 -27.70
N LEU A 44 -10.14 14.79 -28.23
CA LEU A 44 -10.61 13.68 -27.40
C LEU A 44 -9.45 12.94 -26.75
N ARG A 45 -8.38 12.68 -27.51
CA ARG A 45 -7.17 12.00 -27.01
C ARG A 45 -6.50 12.81 -25.90
N TYR A 46 -6.37 14.12 -26.07
CA TYR A 46 -5.86 15.04 -25.06
C TYR A 46 -6.75 15.02 -23.80
N ALA A 47 -8.07 15.05 -23.93
CA ALA A 47 -8.99 14.98 -22.79
C ALA A 47 -8.86 13.66 -22.02
N LEU A 48 -8.78 12.52 -22.73
CA LEU A 48 -8.58 11.20 -22.12
C LEU A 48 -7.24 11.10 -21.38
N LEU A 49 -6.15 11.55 -22.01
CA LEU A 49 -4.82 11.57 -21.39
C LEU A 49 -4.77 12.49 -20.16
N GLY A 50 -5.41 13.67 -20.24
CA GLY A 50 -5.51 14.59 -19.11
C GLY A 50 -6.32 14.02 -17.95
N ALA A 51 -7.45 13.36 -18.25
CA ALA A 51 -8.28 12.69 -17.27
C ALA A 51 -7.53 11.51 -16.60
N ALA A 52 -6.80 10.72 -17.37
CA ALA A 52 -5.96 9.64 -16.85
C ALA A 52 -4.85 10.19 -15.94
N LEU A 53 -4.20 11.28 -16.32
CA LEU A 53 -3.17 11.89 -15.48
C LEU A 53 -3.75 12.44 -14.16
N PHE A 54 -4.92 13.09 -14.23
CA PHE A 54 -5.64 13.56 -13.05
C PHE A 54 -6.05 12.40 -12.13
N ALA A 55 -6.61 11.32 -12.70
CA ALA A 55 -6.98 10.12 -11.95
C ALA A 55 -5.76 9.46 -11.29
N GLY A 56 -4.60 9.43 -11.96
CA GLY A 56 -3.36 8.91 -11.39
C GLY A 56 -2.91 9.69 -10.15
N VAL A 57 -2.94 11.02 -10.21
CA VAL A 57 -2.67 11.88 -9.03
C VAL A 57 -3.72 11.64 -7.94
N GLY A 58 -5.00 11.53 -8.33
CA GLY A 58 -6.10 11.24 -7.41
C GLY A 58 -5.90 9.94 -6.65
N ILE A 59 -5.55 8.84 -7.33
CA ILE A 59 -5.21 7.54 -6.74
C ILE A 59 -4.08 7.68 -5.72
N GLY A 60 -2.98 8.36 -6.10
CA GLY A 60 -1.86 8.57 -5.18
C GLY A 60 -2.27 9.31 -3.91
N VAL A 61 -3.08 10.37 -4.03
CA VAL A 61 -3.55 11.15 -2.88
C VAL A 61 -4.53 10.38 -2.01
N THR A 62 -5.51 9.70 -2.61
CA THR A 62 -6.57 9.00 -1.85
C THR A 62 -6.03 7.77 -1.13
N ASP A 63 -5.14 6.99 -1.74
CA ASP A 63 -4.55 5.82 -1.10
C ASP A 63 -3.69 6.21 0.10
N VAL A 64 -2.88 7.26 -0.02
CA VAL A 64 -2.11 7.78 1.12
C VAL A 64 -3.05 8.31 2.20
N ALA A 65 -4.13 9.02 1.85
CA ALA A 65 -5.11 9.52 2.80
C ALA A 65 -5.88 8.39 3.53
N LEU A 66 -6.24 7.33 2.83
CA LEU A 66 -6.90 6.14 3.41
C LEU A 66 -5.94 5.39 4.33
N ALA A 67 -4.69 5.22 3.91
CA ALA A 67 -3.65 4.61 4.73
C ALA A 67 -3.40 5.43 6.01
N TRP A 68 -3.43 6.77 5.93
CA TRP A 68 -3.37 7.65 7.08
C TRP A 68 -4.57 7.55 8.02
N ARG A 69 -5.80 7.38 7.50
CA ARG A 69 -6.99 7.17 8.34
C ARG A 69 -6.99 5.83 9.08
N GLY A 70 -6.24 4.85 8.57
CA GLY A 70 -6.05 3.55 9.20
C GLY A 70 -4.95 3.51 10.27
N LEU A 71 -4.21 4.60 10.49
CA LEU A 71 -3.17 4.69 11.52
C LEU A 71 -3.78 4.57 12.93
N PRO A 72 -3.38 3.58 13.75
CA PRO A 72 -3.67 3.62 15.18
C PRO A 72 -2.90 4.75 15.86
N ALA A 73 -3.39 5.22 17.01
CA ALA A 73 -2.73 6.23 17.85
C ALA A 73 -1.28 5.82 18.18
N PRO A 74 -0.34 6.80 18.31
CA PRO A 74 1.07 6.47 18.49
C PRO A 74 1.31 5.77 19.85
N MET A 75 1.87 4.56 19.82
CA MET A 75 2.46 3.92 21.00
C MET A 75 3.92 4.34 21.21
N PRO A 76 4.44 4.32 22.46
CA PRO A 76 5.79 4.76 22.76
C PRO A 76 6.82 3.77 22.19
N ALA A 77 7.85 4.30 21.54
CA ALA A 77 8.97 3.55 21.02
C ALA A 77 9.76 2.82 22.13
N ALA A 78 9.88 1.49 22.03
CA ALA A 78 10.87 0.71 22.78
C ALA A 78 11.57 -0.29 21.85
N ALA A 79 12.85 0.02 21.57
CA ALA A 79 13.95 -0.84 21.12
C ALA A 79 13.61 -2.03 20.20
N ALA A 80 13.61 -1.79 18.89
CA ALA A 80 13.95 -2.83 17.92
C ALA A 80 15.48 -2.85 17.72
N SER A 81 16.09 -4.03 17.57
CA SER A 81 17.51 -4.14 17.23
C SER A 81 17.79 -3.50 15.85
N ALA A 82 18.98 -2.97 15.62
CA ALA A 82 19.33 -2.31 14.35
C ALA A 82 19.20 -3.24 13.12
N ALA A 83 19.34 -4.56 13.32
CA ALA A 83 19.23 -5.56 12.26
C ALA A 83 17.77 -5.88 11.90
N ASP A 84 16.88 -6.02 12.90
CA ASP A 84 15.44 -6.24 12.68
C ASP A 84 14.75 -4.97 12.17
N ALA A 85 15.23 -3.80 12.63
CA ALA A 85 14.85 -2.51 12.08
C ALA A 85 15.23 -2.43 10.60
N ALA A 86 16.42 -2.89 10.18
CA ALA A 86 16.83 -2.84 8.77
C ALA A 86 15.99 -3.75 7.86
N ALA A 87 15.65 -4.97 8.30
CA ALA A 87 14.86 -5.94 7.52
C ALA A 87 13.37 -5.54 7.37
N THR A 88 12.81 -4.84 8.34
CA THR A 88 11.41 -4.37 8.34
C THR A 88 11.24 -2.89 7.97
N ALA A 89 12.34 -2.14 7.79
CA ALA A 89 12.35 -0.73 7.38
C ALA A 89 12.24 -0.51 5.87
N TRP A 90 12.01 -1.54 5.05
CA TRP A 90 11.80 -1.33 3.61
C TRP A 90 10.72 -0.26 3.30
N PRO A 91 9.61 -0.11 4.07
CA PRO A 91 8.66 0.98 3.83
C PRO A 91 9.27 2.34 4.19
N LEU A 92 10.05 2.42 5.26
CA LEU A 92 10.75 3.65 5.63
C LEU A 92 11.75 4.07 4.54
N TRP A 93 12.55 3.13 4.03
CA TRP A 93 13.50 3.38 2.94
C TRP A 93 12.79 3.79 1.65
N LEU A 94 11.68 3.16 1.29
CA LEU A 94 10.87 3.58 0.15
C LEU A 94 10.27 4.96 0.33
N ALA A 95 9.76 5.29 1.53
CA ALA A 95 9.23 6.61 1.82
C ALA A 95 10.31 7.70 1.77
N LEU A 96 11.50 7.42 2.31
CA LEU A 96 12.65 8.32 2.24
C LEU A 96 13.15 8.50 0.80
N ALA A 97 13.25 7.40 0.04
CA ALA A 97 13.62 7.45 -1.38
C ALA A 97 12.58 8.22 -2.20
N TRP A 98 11.29 8.02 -1.91
CA TRP A 98 10.20 8.76 -2.52
C TRP A 98 10.26 10.24 -2.16
N LEU A 99 10.42 10.58 -0.87
CA LEU A 99 10.55 11.97 -0.41
C LEU A 99 11.75 12.67 -1.06
N ALA A 100 12.91 12.00 -1.11
CA ALA A 100 14.11 12.54 -1.74
C ALA A 100 13.91 12.75 -3.25
N GLY A 101 13.33 11.77 -3.94
CA GLY A 101 13.05 11.86 -5.37
C GLY A 101 12.02 12.94 -5.70
N SER A 102 10.92 13.02 -4.95
CA SER A 102 9.91 14.07 -5.08
C SER A 102 10.46 15.44 -4.73
N ALA A 103 11.32 15.56 -3.71
CA ALA A 103 11.98 16.82 -3.36
C ALA A 103 12.94 17.29 -4.46
N LEU A 104 13.72 16.37 -5.06
CA LEU A 104 14.60 16.68 -6.19
C LEU A 104 13.79 17.10 -7.43
N ALA A 105 12.71 16.38 -7.74
CA ALA A 105 11.81 16.71 -8.84
C ALA A 105 11.13 18.07 -8.61
N ALA A 106 10.67 18.34 -7.39
CA ALA A 106 10.08 19.62 -7.01
C ALA A 106 11.10 20.76 -7.09
N LEU A 107 12.33 20.54 -6.61
CA LEU A 107 13.42 21.51 -6.71
C LEU A 107 13.71 21.86 -8.17
N ARG A 108 13.80 20.86 -9.07
CA ARG A 108 13.95 21.08 -10.51
C ARG A 108 12.85 21.98 -11.07
N VAL A 109 11.59 21.76 -10.68
CA VAL A 109 10.45 22.59 -11.09
C VAL A 109 10.56 24.00 -10.51
N LEU A 110 10.89 24.14 -9.23
CA LEU A 110 11.06 25.43 -8.56
C LEU A 110 12.21 26.26 -9.15
N LEU A 111 13.33 25.63 -9.48
CA LEU A 111 14.45 26.26 -10.18
C LEU A 111 14.03 26.73 -11.58
N GLY A 112 13.26 25.91 -12.31
CA GLY A 112 12.69 26.30 -13.61
C GLY A 112 11.75 27.51 -13.51
N LEU A 113 10.87 27.54 -12.49
CA LEU A 113 9.99 28.67 -12.21
C LEU A 113 10.78 29.92 -11.77
N GLY A 114 11.85 29.74 -10.99
CA GLY A 114 12.76 30.81 -10.58
C GLY A 114 13.51 31.42 -11.76
N TRP A 115 14.04 30.57 -12.64
CA TRP A 115 14.65 30.97 -13.90
C TRP A 115 13.66 31.75 -14.77
N LEU A 116 12.44 31.24 -14.97
CA LEU A 116 11.40 31.93 -15.74
C LEU A 116 11.04 33.30 -15.15
N ARG A 117 10.97 33.41 -13.81
CA ARG A 117 10.76 34.71 -13.14
C ARG A 117 11.93 35.66 -13.38
N GLY A 118 13.17 35.16 -13.36
CA GLY A 118 14.36 35.94 -13.72
C GLY A 118 14.30 36.46 -15.15
N VAL A 119 13.97 35.58 -16.10
CA VAL A 119 13.78 35.91 -17.53
C VAL A 119 12.68 36.96 -17.71
N LEU A 120 11.54 36.83 -17.03
CA LEU A 120 10.47 37.82 -17.07
C LEU A 120 10.91 39.19 -16.55
N ARG A 121 11.70 39.24 -15.46
CA ARG A 121 12.24 40.50 -14.92
C ARG A 121 13.26 41.14 -15.86
N ALA A 122 14.09 40.33 -16.52
CA ALA A 122 15.10 40.80 -17.47
C ALA A 122 14.53 41.13 -18.86
N SER A 123 13.31 40.68 -19.18
CA SER A 123 12.68 40.97 -20.47
C SER A 123 12.20 42.40 -20.57
N GLU A 124 12.29 42.99 -21.77
CA GLU A 124 11.85 44.35 -22.06
C GLU A 124 10.46 44.32 -22.72
N PRO A 125 9.56 45.29 -22.46
CA PRO A 125 8.30 45.40 -23.21
C PRO A 125 8.56 45.57 -24.71
N TRP A 126 7.85 44.81 -25.55
CA TRP A 126 7.94 45.01 -26.99
C TRP A 126 7.06 46.19 -27.39
N ASN A 127 7.64 47.39 -27.45
CA ASN A 127 6.92 48.66 -27.68
C ASN A 127 6.58 48.92 -29.17
N ASP A 128 6.22 47.89 -29.94
CA ASP A 128 5.74 48.06 -31.31
C ASP A 128 4.21 48.03 -31.36
N ALA A 129 3.61 49.19 -31.64
CA ALA A 129 2.15 49.36 -31.66
C ALA A 129 1.47 48.52 -32.76
N ALA A 130 2.14 48.30 -33.91
CA ALA A 130 1.59 47.52 -35.00
C ALA A 130 1.49 46.04 -34.61
N TRP A 131 2.55 45.51 -33.98
CA TRP A 131 2.56 44.13 -33.49
C TRP A 131 1.60 43.90 -32.33
N GLN A 132 1.51 44.85 -31.39
CA GLN A 132 0.57 44.75 -30.28
C GLN A 132 -0.89 44.76 -30.79
N THR A 133 -1.20 45.54 -31.83
CA THR A 133 -2.53 45.56 -32.48
C THR A 133 -2.80 44.23 -33.19
N ARG A 134 -1.84 43.72 -33.97
CA ARG A 134 -1.98 42.44 -34.67
C ARG A 134 -2.22 41.26 -33.73
N VAL A 135 -1.54 41.22 -32.60
CA VAL A 135 -1.75 40.19 -31.55
C VAL A 135 -3.09 40.37 -30.86
N ALA A 136 -3.52 41.62 -30.59
CA ALA A 136 -4.85 41.88 -30.05
C ALA A 136 -5.96 41.40 -31.01
N ASP A 137 -5.78 41.57 -32.33
CA ASP A 137 -6.73 41.11 -33.34
C ASP A 137 -6.82 39.59 -33.40
N MET A 138 -5.67 38.90 -33.43
CA MET A 138 -5.61 37.45 -33.34
C MET A 138 -6.26 36.94 -32.04
N ALA A 139 -6.01 37.61 -30.91
CA ALA A 139 -6.60 37.27 -29.63
C ALA A 139 -8.13 37.43 -29.61
N ARG A 140 -8.67 38.47 -30.26
CA ARG A 140 -10.11 38.68 -30.45
C ARG A 140 -10.73 37.56 -31.29
N HIS A 141 -10.11 37.17 -32.39
CA HIS A 141 -10.58 36.05 -33.22
C HIS A 141 -10.56 34.71 -32.47
N LEU A 142 -9.57 34.48 -31.61
CA LEU A 142 -9.51 33.32 -30.71
C LEU A 142 -10.46 33.41 -29.50
N ARG A 143 -11.22 34.52 -29.37
CA ARG A 143 -12.14 34.81 -28.26
C ARG A 143 -11.45 34.77 -26.89
N LEU A 144 -10.27 35.37 -26.79
CA LEU A 144 -9.58 35.57 -25.52
C LEU A 144 -10.24 36.70 -24.72
N SER A 145 -10.54 36.43 -23.45
CA SER A 145 -11.13 37.42 -22.53
C SER A 145 -10.11 38.34 -21.87
N ARG A 146 -8.81 38.07 -22.06
CA ARG A 146 -7.70 38.80 -21.44
C ARG A 146 -6.76 39.34 -22.51
N SER A 147 -6.22 40.53 -22.26
CA SER A 147 -5.15 41.09 -23.10
C SER A 147 -3.85 40.31 -22.87
N VAL A 148 -3.14 40.03 -23.97
CA VAL A 148 -1.86 39.33 -23.97
C VAL A 148 -0.76 40.35 -24.24
N GLY A 149 0.21 40.43 -23.33
CA GLY A 149 1.35 41.34 -23.47
C GLY A 149 2.48 40.70 -24.29
N LEU A 150 3.19 41.50 -25.07
CA LEU A 150 4.42 41.08 -25.77
C LEU A 150 5.65 41.63 -25.05
N ARG A 151 6.66 40.78 -24.86
CA ARG A 151 7.97 41.18 -24.31
C ARG A 151 9.09 40.56 -25.13
N VAL A 152 10.18 41.29 -25.30
CA VAL A 152 11.39 40.83 -26.00
C VAL A 152 12.43 40.38 -25.00
N VAL A 153 13.16 39.32 -25.35
CA VAL A 153 14.27 38.80 -24.54
C VAL A 153 15.46 38.38 -25.41
N ARG A 154 16.67 38.66 -24.92
CA ARG A 154 17.92 38.48 -25.70
C ARG A 154 18.48 37.05 -25.66
N HIS A 155 18.16 36.28 -24.62
CA HIS A 155 18.81 34.99 -24.31
C HIS A 155 17.89 33.76 -24.49
N LEU A 156 16.77 33.89 -25.20
CA LEU A 156 15.93 32.74 -25.58
C LEU A 156 16.12 32.41 -27.06
N SER A 157 15.98 31.13 -27.40
CA SER A 157 15.98 30.63 -28.78
C SER A 157 14.58 30.39 -29.33
N THR A 158 13.60 30.12 -28.45
CA THR A 158 12.21 29.89 -28.81
C THR A 158 11.27 30.85 -28.06
N PRO A 159 10.11 31.18 -28.63
CA PRO A 159 9.05 31.88 -27.92
C PRO A 159 8.59 31.08 -26.71
N VAL A 160 8.20 31.77 -25.64
CA VAL A 160 7.65 31.13 -24.44
C VAL A 160 6.48 31.93 -23.92
N THR A 161 5.36 31.26 -23.68
CA THR A 161 4.20 31.81 -22.98
C THR A 161 4.37 31.72 -21.46
N ALA A 162 4.13 32.82 -20.75
CA ALA A 162 4.27 32.91 -19.31
C ALA A 162 3.16 33.72 -18.64
N GLY A 163 2.82 33.36 -17.40
CA GLY A 163 1.84 34.09 -16.58
C GLY A 163 0.40 33.59 -16.72
N TRP A 164 -0.26 33.37 -15.58
CA TRP A 164 -1.63 32.85 -15.50
C TRP A 164 -2.70 33.94 -15.39
N LEU A 165 -2.47 35.00 -14.60
CA LEU A 165 -3.40 36.13 -14.43
C LEU A 165 -3.27 37.16 -15.55
N LYS A 166 -2.04 37.48 -15.95
CA LYS A 166 -1.68 38.37 -17.05
C LYS A 166 -0.78 37.61 -18.01
N PRO A 167 -1.33 36.94 -19.06
CA PRO A 167 -0.53 36.17 -19.99
C PRO A 167 0.39 37.08 -20.80
N VAL A 168 1.65 36.68 -20.92
CA VAL A 168 2.70 37.37 -21.65
C VAL A 168 3.39 36.38 -22.58
N ILE A 169 3.61 36.77 -23.82
CA ILE A 169 4.44 36.01 -24.77
C ILE A 169 5.82 36.65 -24.78
N LEU A 170 6.82 35.87 -24.40
CA LEU A 170 8.23 36.23 -24.48
C LEU A 170 8.74 35.85 -25.88
N VAL A 171 9.18 36.84 -26.64
CA VAL A 171 9.67 36.66 -28.00
C VAL A 171 11.20 36.88 -28.01
N PRO A 172 11.99 35.91 -28.50
CA PRO A 172 13.42 36.11 -28.75
C PRO A 172 13.70 37.31 -29.65
N ALA A 173 14.68 38.14 -29.28
CA ALA A 173 15.13 39.26 -30.11
C ALA A 173 15.57 38.79 -31.51
N SER A 174 16.19 37.61 -31.60
CA SER A 174 16.61 36.98 -32.86
C SER A 174 15.46 36.72 -33.82
N LEU A 175 14.27 36.36 -33.31
CA LEU A 175 13.09 36.14 -34.15
C LEU A 175 12.48 37.45 -34.60
N VAL A 176 12.47 38.47 -33.73
CA VAL A 176 11.98 39.81 -34.08
C VAL A 176 12.78 40.42 -35.22
N THR A 177 14.11 40.23 -35.24
CA THR A 177 14.99 40.80 -36.27
C THR A 177 15.21 39.89 -37.47
N GLY A 178 15.11 38.56 -37.31
CA GLY A 178 15.55 37.58 -38.30
C GLY A 178 14.43 36.79 -38.98
N MET A 179 13.19 36.86 -38.50
CA MET A 179 12.07 36.08 -39.05
C MET A 179 11.11 36.99 -39.86
N PRO A 180 10.70 36.56 -41.08
CA PRO A 180 9.64 37.25 -41.83
C PRO A 180 8.35 37.43 -41.03
N ALA A 181 7.65 38.55 -41.25
CA ALA A 181 6.50 38.95 -40.43
C ALA A 181 5.30 38.00 -40.53
N ASP A 182 5.07 37.35 -41.67
CA ASP A 182 4.06 36.31 -41.86
C ASP A 182 4.37 35.05 -41.05
N LEU A 183 5.63 34.60 -41.03
CA LEU A 183 6.07 33.46 -40.24
C LEU A 183 6.00 33.74 -38.73
N LEU A 184 6.43 34.94 -38.31
CA LEU A 184 6.36 35.36 -36.91
C LEU A 184 4.90 35.47 -36.43
N ALA A 185 3.99 35.96 -37.27
CA ALA A 185 2.56 36.01 -36.95
C ALA A 185 1.96 34.60 -36.77
N ALA A 186 2.32 33.64 -37.61
CA ALA A 186 1.86 32.26 -37.48
C ALA A 186 2.34 31.60 -36.17
N LEU A 187 3.57 31.89 -35.77
CA LEU A 187 4.16 31.41 -34.53
C LEU A 187 3.53 32.09 -33.29
N LEU A 188 3.23 33.40 -33.36
CA LEU A 188 2.47 34.08 -32.30
C LEU A 188 1.03 33.55 -32.18
N ALA A 189 0.40 33.18 -33.29
CA ALA A 189 -0.91 32.52 -33.29
C ALA A 189 -0.87 31.16 -32.56
N HIS A 190 0.23 30.39 -32.72
CA HIS A 190 0.47 29.14 -31.98
C HIS A 190 0.61 29.39 -30.47
N GLU A 191 1.39 30.38 -30.06
CA GLU A 191 1.51 30.75 -28.64
C GLU A 191 0.18 31.23 -28.04
N LEU A 192 -0.60 32.02 -28.79
CA LEU A 192 -1.94 32.44 -28.36
C LEU A 192 -2.91 31.25 -28.19
N ALA A 193 -2.76 30.19 -28.97
CA ALA A 193 -3.57 28.98 -28.82
C ALA A 193 -3.33 28.31 -27.45
N HIS A 194 -2.08 28.27 -26.97
CA HIS A 194 -1.76 27.78 -25.62
C HIS A 194 -2.40 28.64 -24.52
N VAL A 195 -2.38 29.97 -24.69
CA VAL A 195 -3.05 30.90 -23.76
C VAL A 195 -4.55 30.63 -23.72
N ARG A 196 -5.19 30.49 -24.88
CA ARG A 196 -6.64 30.25 -25.01
C ARG A 196 -7.11 28.95 -24.37
N ARG A 197 -6.25 27.93 -24.39
CA ARG A 197 -6.52 26.61 -23.81
C ARG A 197 -6.15 26.51 -22.34
N HIS A 198 -5.56 27.55 -21.76
CA HIS A 198 -5.08 27.54 -20.38
C HIS A 198 -4.10 26.38 -20.14
N ASP A 199 -3.23 26.09 -21.12
CA ASP A 199 -2.31 24.94 -21.07
C ASP A 199 -1.33 24.99 -19.88
N TYR A 200 -1.21 26.15 -19.21
CA TYR A 200 -0.51 26.28 -17.94
C TYR A 200 -1.11 25.43 -16.80
N LEU A 201 -2.44 25.24 -16.75
CA LEU A 201 -3.10 24.40 -15.74
C LEU A 201 -2.75 22.93 -15.95
N VAL A 202 -2.77 22.48 -17.20
CA VAL A 202 -2.43 21.11 -17.56
C VAL A 202 -0.93 20.87 -17.42
N ASN A 203 -0.10 21.88 -17.66
CA ASN A 203 1.31 21.85 -17.27
C ASN A 203 1.49 21.70 -15.76
N LEU A 204 0.74 22.46 -14.94
CA LEU A 204 0.83 22.32 -13.48
C LEU A 204 0.45 20.89 -13.05
N LEU A 205 -0.62 20.32 -13.62
CA LEU A 205 -1.02 18.93 -13.38
C LEU A 205 0.09 17.94 -13.80
N GLN A 206 0.70 18.12 -14.98
CA GLN A 206 1.84 17.30 -15.42
C GLN A 206 3.01 17.37 -14.46
N HIS A 207 3.42 18.58 -14.04
CA HIS A 207 4.51 18.71 -13.07
C HIS A 207 4.13 18.09 -11.72
N ALA A 208 2.90 18.26 -11.24
CA ALA A 208 2.44 17.63 -9.99
C ALA A 208 2.49 16.09 -10.10
N ALA A 209 2.00 15.52 -11.22
CA ALA A 209 2.07 14.08 -11.47
C ALA A 209 3.52 13.58 -11.60
N GLU A 210 4.37 14.28 -12.35
CA GLU A 210 5.79 13.95 -12.51
C GLU A 210 6.58 14.06 -11.19
N VAL A 211 6.17 14.93 -10.26
CA VAL A 211 6.79 15.07 -8.93
C VAL A 211 6.32 13.98 -7.97
N LEU A 212 5.01 13.73 -7.89
CA LEU A 212 4.43 12.78 -6.95
C LEU A 212 4.63 11.32 -7.37
N LEU A 213 4.61 11.06 -8.67
CA LEU A 213 4.66 9.72 -9.26
C LEU A 213 5.89 9.56 -10.15
N PHE A 214 6.98 10.25 -9.80
CA PHE A 214 8.23 10.29 -10.57
C PHE A 214 8.80 8.91 -10.88
N PHE A 215 8.58 7.92 -10.02
CA PHE A 215 9.13 6.58 -10.15
C PHE A 215 8.38 5.72 -11.18
N HIS A 216 7.23 6.17 -11.69
CA HIS A 216 6.34 5.34 -12.50
C HIS A 216 6.45 5.65 -14.01
N PRO A 217 6.91 4.72 -14.86
CA PRO A 217 7.13 4.96 -16.30
C PRO A 217 5.85 5.33 -17.06
N SER A 218 4.70 4.79 -16.64
CA SER A 218 3.40 5.16 -17.24
C SER A 218 3.06 6.64 -17.11
N ILE A 219 3.50 7.32 -16.05
CA ILE A 219 3.25 8.76 -15.86
C ILE A 219 4.13 9.57 -16.79
N TRP A 220 5.38 9.17 -17.00
CA TRP A 220 6.25 9.78 -18.01
C TRP A 220 5.69 9.59 -19.42
N TRP A 221 5.19 8.40 -19.73
CA TRP A 221 4.54 8.13 -21.01
C TRP A 221 3.28 8.98 -21.21
N LEU A 222 2.39 9.05 -20.20
CA LEU A 222 1.17 9.85 -20.25
C LEU A 222 1.50 11.33 -20.44
N SER A 223 2.46 11.87 -19.68
CA SER A 223 2.89 13.27 -19.75
C SER A 223 3.52 13.58 -21.12
N ARG A 224 4.39 12.70 -21.63
CA ARG A 224 4.94 12.84 -22.99
C ARG A 224 3.85 12.82 -24.05
N ARG A 225 2.89 11.89 -23.96
CA ARG A 225 1.82 11.78 -24.95
C ARG A 225 0.86 12.95 -24.91
N LEU A 226 0.52 13.44 -23.71
CA LEU A 226 -0.30 14.62 -23.50
C LEU A 226 0.35 15.86 -24.10
N ARG A 227 1.68 16.02 -23.95
CA ARG A 227 2.46 17.08 -24.60
C ARG A 227 2.35 17.03 -26.12
N ILE A 228 2.52 15.86 -26.74
CA ILE A 228 2.39 15.68 -28.19
C ILE A 228 0.99 16.08 -28.68
N GLU A 229 -0.08 15.59 -28.04
CA GLU A 229 -1.44 15.95 -28.45
C GLU A 229 -1.74 17.43 -28.19
N ARG A 230 -1.11 18.05 -27.19
CA ARG A 230 -1.23 19.48 -26.92
C ARG A 230 -0.67 20.33 -28.06
N GLU A 231 0.55 20.03 -28.50
CA GLU A 231 1.21 20.76 -29.60
C GLU A 231 0.38 20.63 -30.88
N ARG A 232 -0.18 19.45 -31.16
CA ARG A 232 -1.06 19.20 -32.32
C ARG A 232 -2.31 20.08 -32.31
N ILE A 233 -2.96 20.23 -31.15
CA ILE A 233 -4.15 21.08 -31.04
C ILE A 233 -3.76 22.56 -31.23
N ALA A 234 -2.63 22.99 -30.67
CA ALA A 234 -2.14 24.36 -30.84
C ALA A 234 -1.80 24.67 -32.31
N ASP A 235 -1.10 23.75 -32.99
CA ASP A 235 -0.79 23.82 -34.42
C ASP A 235 -2.06 23.96 -35.27
N GLN A 236 -3.08 23.13 -35.00
CA GLN A 236 -4.35 23.18 -35.72
C GLN A 236 -5.09 24.49 -35.49
N MET A 237 -5.13 25.00 -34.25
CA MET A 237 -5.75 26.29 -33.94
C MET A 237 -5.05 27.46 -34.63
N ALA A 238 -3.72 27.45 -34.65
CA ALA A 238 -2.92 28.48 -35.31
C ALA A 238 -3.11 28.46 -36.83
N ALA A 239 -3.01 27.28 -37.45
CA ALA A 239 -3.24 27.11 -38.88
C ALA A 239 -4.66 27.56 -39.30
N THR A 240 -5.68 27.23 -38.47
CA THR A 240 -7.07 27.67 -38.71
C THR A 240 -7.22 29.18 -38.60
N LEU A 241 -6.53 29.81 -37.63
CA LEU A 241 -6.59 31.26 -37.43
C LEU A 241 -5.93 32.04 -38.57
N ILE A 242 -4.78 31.56 -39.05
CA ILE A 242 -4.03 32.17 -40.16
C ILE A 242 -4.68 31.88 -41.52
N GLY A 243 -5.39 30.75 -41.64
CA GLY A 243 -6.04 30.30 -42.87
C GLY A 243 -5.14 29.49 -43.81
N ASP A 244 -3.84 29.40 -43.51
CA ASP A 244 -2.85 28.60 -44.25
C ASP A 244 -1.88 27.91 -43.27
N PRO A 245 -1.69 26.58 -43.34
CA PRO A 245 -0.71 25.87 -42.51
C PRO A 245 0.75 26.09 -42.91
N MET A 246 1.02 26.55 -44.14
CA MET A 246 2.39 26.63 -44.68
C MET A 246 3.29 27.65 -43.96
N PRO A 247 2.83 28.87 -43.60
CA PRO A 247 3.60 29.80 -42.79
C PRO A 247 4.00 29.19 -41.44
N LEU A 248 3.11 28.44 -40.79
CA LEU A 248 3.43 27.79 -39.52
C LEU A 248 4.48 26.69 -39.69
N ALA A 249 4.34 25.83 -40.71
CA ALA A 249 5.31 24.77 -40.99
C ALA A 249 6.73 25.32 -41.27
N ARG A 250 6.83 26.43 -42.04
CA ARG A 250 8.10 27.12 -42.30
C ARG A 250 8.66 27.78 -41.05
N ALA A 251 7.82 28.41 -40.22
CA ALA A 251 8.24 29.01 -38.96
C ALA A 251 8.81 27.97 -37.98
N LEU A 252 8.15 26.81 -37.85
CA LEU A 252 8.62 25.69 -37.02
C LEU A 252 9.94 25.12 -37.53
N HIS A 253 10.11 24.98 -38.84
CA HIS A 253 11.37 24.52 -39.43
C HIS A 253 12.52 25.52 -39.20
N ALA A 254 12.24 26.82 -39.34
CA ALA A 254 13.23 27.88 -39.09
C ALA A 254 13.67 27.91 -37.62
N LEU A 255 12.75 27.69 -36.67
CA LEU A 255 13.06 27.59 -35.24
C LEU A 255 14.01 26.42 -34.93
N GLU A 256 13.76 25.24 -35.49
CA GLU A 256 14.59 24.06 -35.24
C GLU A 256 16.03 24.30 -35.75
N ASN A 257 16.15 24.84 -36.96
CA ASN A 257 17.45 25.17 -37.55
C ASN A 257 18.20 26.26 -36.76
N ALA A 258 17.47 27.23 -36.17
CA ALA A 258 18.06 28.27 -35.33
C ALA A 258 18.40 27.78 -33.90
N GLY A 259 17.78 26.69 -33.43
CA GLY A 259 17.90 26.15 -32.08
C GLY A 259 19.01 25.11 -31.86
N ALA A 260 19.72 24.68 -32.91
CA ALA A 260 20.74 23.62 -32.87
C ALA A 260 22.03 23.95 -32.07
N GLY A 261 22.08 25.06 -31.33
CA GLY A 261 23.29 25.59 -30.70
C GLY A 261 23.45 25.44 -29.19
N VAL A 262 22.51 24.84 -28.44
CA VAL A 262 22.66 24.66 -26.98
C VAL A 262 22.43 23.20 -26.56
N PRO A 263 23.46 22.46 -26.12
CA PRO A 263 23.29 21.11 -25.61
C PRO A 263 22.68 21.18 -24.22
N VAL A 264 21.39 20.85 -24.10
CA VAL A 264 20.76 20.55 -22.81
C VAL A 264 21.10 19.09 -22.48
N PRO A 265 21.79 18.79 -21.36
CA PRO A 265 22.03 17.41 -20.96
C PRO A 265 20.70 16.78 -20.50
N VAL A 266 20.58 15.46 -20.69
CA VAL A 266 19.48 14.59 -20.24
C VAL A 266 18.32 14.42 -21.23
N ALA A 267 18.57 13.64 -22.29
CA ALA A 267 17.77 12.47 -22.74
C ALA A 267 18.16 12.13 -24.20
N PRO A 268 18.70 10.93 -24.49
CA PRO A 268 19.03 10.54 -25.86
C PRO A 268 17.78 10.10 -26.62
N GLY A 269 17.63 10.64 -27.84
CA GLY A 269 16.79 10.09 -28.91
C GLY A 269 15.30 10.44 -28.86
N ALA A 270 14.89 11.52 -29.55
CA ALA A 270 13.52 11.70 -30.07
C ALA A 270 13.22 13.02 -30.83
N ARG A 271 14.12 14.01 -30.88
CA ARG A 271 13.73 15.36 -31.37
C ARG A 271 13.38 15.41 -32.87
N ASP A 272 14.15 14.75 -33.73
CA ASP A 272 13.97 14.83 -35.19
C ASP A 272 12.65 14.20 -35.69
N GLY A 273 12.17 13.14 -35.02
CA GLY A 273 10.96 12.43 -35.42
C GLY A 273 9.66 13.19 -35.08
N GLU A 274 9.65 13.98 -34.01
CA GLU A 274 8.47 14.69 -33.52
C GLU A 274 8.15 15.93 -34.37
N LEU A 275 9.17 16.69 -34.81
CA LEU A 275 8.98 17.84 -35.71
C LEU A 275 8.49 17.40 -37.09
N LEU A 276 9.08 16.33 -37.65
CA LEU A 276 8.70 15.82 -38.95
C LEU A 276 7.26 15.28 -38.96
N ASP A 277 6.81 14.61 -37.87
CA ASP A 277 5.41 14.19 -37.72
C ASP A 277 4.46 15.41 -37.64
N ARG A 278 4.85 16.49 -36.95
CA ARG A 278 4.07 17.74 -36.89
C ARG A 278 3.93 18.38 -38.27
N ILE A 279 5.04 18.58 -38.99
CA ILE A 279 5.03 19.18 -40.34
C ILE A 279 4.24 18.31 -41.32
N ARG A 280 4.46 16.99 -41.32
CA ARG A 280 3.73 16.05 -42.18
C ARG A 280 2.23 16.13 -41.95
N ARG A 281 1.78 16.14 -40.69
CA ARG A 281 0.34 16.20 -40.35
C ARG A 281 -0.31 17.56 -40.61
N LEU A 282 0.43 18.65 -40.46
CA LEU A 282 0.00 20.00 -40.83
C LEU A 282 -0.27 20.11 -42.34
N VAL A 283 0.55 19.45 -43.17
CA VAL A 283 0.46 19.51 -44.63
C VAL A 283 -0.44 18.41 -45.21
N ARG A 284 -0.54 17.24 -44.55
CA ARG A 284 -1.42 16.12 -44.92
C ARG A 284 -2.04 15.50 -43.67
N PRO A 285 -3.32 15.75 -43.36
CA PRO A 285 -4.02 15.00 -42.32
C PRO A 285 -4.23 13.56 -42.79
N ASP A 286 -3.47 12.62 -42.23
CA ASP A 286 -3.57 11.19 -42.56
C ASP A 286 -4.90 10.60 -42.09
N THR A 287 -5.78 10.21 -43.01
CA THR A 287 -6.90 9.32 -42.71
C THR A 287 -6.41 7.88 -42.65
N LEU A 288 -5.87 7.43 -41.52
CA LEU A 288 -5.52 6.02 -41.33
C LEU A 288 -6.37 5.37 -40.23
N CYS A 289 -7.13 4.38 -40.67
CA CYS A 289 -7.99 3.53 -39.86
C CYS A 289 -7.22 2.29 -39.37
N ALA A 290 -7.70 1.73 -38.26
CA ALA A 290 -7.46 0.38 -37.73
C ALA A 290 -6.26 0.13 -36.79
N ARG A 291 -6.59 -0.21 -35.53
CA ARG A 291 -6.17 -1.48 -34.90
C ARG A 291 -7.15 -1.91 -33.77
N ARG A 292 -8.41 -2.13 -34.14
CA ARG A 292 -9.49 -2.53 -33.19
C ARG A 292 -9.35 -3.95 -32.64
N ALA A 293 -8.52 -4.81 -33.24
CA ALA A 293 -8.42 -6.24 -32.90
C ALA A 293 -7.62 -6.55 -31.62
N VAL A 294 -6.75 -5.65 -31.14
CA VAL A 294 -5.92 -5.87 -29.93
C VAL A 294 -6.55 -5.23 -28.68
N ALA A 295 -7.50 -4.31 -28.87
CA ALA A 295 -8.10 -3.50 -27.80
C ALA A 295 -9.03 -4.31 -26.87
N LEU A 296 -9.82 -5.22 -27.43
CA LEU A 296 -10.82 -6.02 -26.72
C LEU A 296 -10.25 -6.95 -25.63
N PRO A 297 -9.20 -7.76 -25.88
CA PRO A 297 -8.65 -8.64 -24.84
C PRO A 297 -7.96 -7.87 -23.71
N VAL A 298 -7.30 -6.74 -24.01
CA VAL A 298 -6.65 -5.89 -23.00
C VAL A 298 -7.69 -5.15 -22.13
N LEU A 299 -8.80 -4.71 -22.73
CA LEU A 299 -9.93 -4.09 -22.03
C LEU A 299 -10.63 -5.10 -21.09
N ALA A 300 -10.91 -6.31 -21.58
CA ALA A 300 -11.56 -7.35 -20.80
C ALA A 300 -10.73 -7.77 -19.57
N LEU A 301 -9.41 -7.95 -19.75
CA LEU A 301 -8.52 -8.33 -18.64
C LEU A 301 -8.35 -7.18 -17.63
N SER A 302 -8.24 -5.94 -18.10
CA SER A 302 -8.08 -4.77 -17.21
C SER A 302 -9.37 -4.47 -16.43
N CYS A 303 -10.54 -4.57 -17.07
CA CYS A 303 -11.83 -4.43 -16.40
C CYS A 303 -12.12 -5.60 -15.44
N ALA A 304 -11.71 -6.83 -15.77
CA ALA A 304 -11.85 -7.97 -14.86
C ALA A 304 -10.97 -7.82 -13.62
N LEU A 305 -9.71 -7.39 -13.77
CA LEU A 305 -8.78 -7.21 -12.65
C LEU A 305 -9.14 -5.99 -11.78
N ALA A 306 -9.50 -4.86 -12.40
CA ALA A 306 -9.94 -3.67 -11.67
C ALA A 306 -11.32 -3.86 -11.02
N GLY A 307 -12.23 -4.56 -11.71
CA GLY A 307 -13.53 -4.95 -11.18
C GLY A 307 -13.39 -5.90 -10.00
N PHE A 308 -12.51 -6.89 -10.06
CA PHE A 308 -12.24 -7.80 -8.95
C PHE A 308 -11.62 -7.09 -7.75
N GLY A 309 -10.66 -6.18 -7.97
CA GLY A 309 -10.02 -5.40 -6.88
C GLY A 309 -10.95 -4.36 -6.24
N ALA A 310 -11.78 -3.69 -7.04
CA ALA A 310 -12.77 -2.75 -6.52
C ALA A 310 -13.95 -3.47 -5.85
N TRP A 311 -14.41 -4.59 -6.43
CA TRP A 311 -15.43 -5.44 -5.83
C TRP A 311 -14.93 -6.03 -4.50
N SER A 312 -13.70 -6.56 -4.43
CA SER A 312 -13.17 -7.10 -3.17
C SER A 312 -13.00 -6.03 -2.10
N ALA A 313 -12.56 -4.81 -2.46
CA ALA A 313 -12.43 -3.71 -1.51
C ALA A 313 -13.76 -3.06 -1.10
N LEU A 314 -14.76 -2.99 -2.00
CA LEU A 314 -16.08 -2.41 -1.72
C LEU A 314 -17.04 -3.41 -1.05
N THR A 315 -16.85 -4.71 -1.27
CA THR A 315 -17.62 -5.77 -0.60
C THR A 315 -16.97 -6.28 0.67
N ALA A 316 -15.67 -6.06 0.87
CA ALA A 316 -15.04 -6.11 2.18
C ALA A 316 -15.44 -4.86 3.00
N GLY A 317 -16.74 -4.71 3.26
CA GLY A 317 -17.16 -3.92 4.41
C GLY A 317 -16.62 -4.58 5.69
N PRO A 318 -16.47 -3.82 6.81
CA PRO A 318 -16.39 -4.49 8.10
C PRO A 318 -17.60 -5.42 8.18
N ALA A 319 -17.37 -6.71 8.39
CA ALA A 319 -18.44 -7.69 8.40
C ALA A 319 -19.58 -7.18 9.29
N GLN A 320 -20.78 -7.03 8.72
CA GLN A 320 -21.91 -6.60 9.52
C GLN A 320 -22.11 -7.64 10.63
N PRO A 321 -22.24 -7.22 11.89
CA PRO A 321 -22.50 -8.16 12.97
C PRO A 321 -23.77 -8.94 12.62
N LEU A 322 -23.71 -10.27 12.70
CA LEU A 322 -24.88 -11.13 12.53
C LEU A 322 -26.01 -10.59 13.41
N SER A 323 -27.23 -10.56 12.88
CA SER A 323 -28.38 -10.18 13.71
C SER A 323 -28.48 -11.16 14.90
N ALA A 324 -28.96 -10.68 16.06
CA ALA A 324 -29.12 -11.53 17.23
C ALA A 324 -29.95 -12.80 16.95
N GLN A 325 -30.92 -12.71 16.03
CA GLN A 325 -31.72 -13.86 15.59
C GLN A 325 -30.92 -14.87 14.78
N GLU A 326 -30.04 -14.43 13.88
CA GLU A 326 -29.18 -15.33 13.10
C GLU A 326 -28.12 -15.99 13.98
N ALA A 327 -27.53 -15.24 14.91
CA ALA A 327 -26.61 -15.76 15.91
C ALA A 327 -27.29 -16.87 16.75
N GLN A 328 -28.51 -16.64 17.23
CA GLN A 328 -29.29 -17.64 17.97
C GLN A 328 -29.62 -18.88 17.14
N ARG A 329 -30.00 -18.72 15.86
CA ARG A 329 -30.27 -19.85 14.96
C ARG A 329 -29.02 -20.69 14.69
N LEU A 330 -27.88 -20.04 14.50
CA LEU A 330 -26.60 -20.72 14.31
C LEU A 330 -26.19 -21.46 15.59
N LEU A 331 -26.30 -20.79 16.74
CA LEU A 331 -26.01 -21.40 18.03
C LEU A 331 -26.88 -22.65 18.26
N ALA A 332 -28.19 -22.59 18.00
CA ALA A 332 -29.13 -23.70 18.17
C ALA A 332 -28.77 -24.95 17.35
N ARG A 333 -28.00 -24.81 16.26
CA ARG A 333 -27.52 -25.92 15.42
C ARG A 333 -26.23 -26.56 15.93
N LEU A 334 -25.69 -26.07 17.05
CA LEU A 334 -24.42 -26.52 17.64
C LEU A 334 -24.63 -27.13 19.04
N PRO A 335 -25.47 -28.17 19.21
CA PRO A 335 -25.80 -28.71 20.52
C PRO A 335 -24.58 -29.24 21.28
N GLY A 336 -23.59 -29.82 20.58
CA GLY A 336 -22.34 -30.28 21.20
C GLY A 336 -21.47 -29.14 21.75
N VAL A 337 -21.44 -27.99 21.08
CA VAL A 337 -20.71 -26.80 21.54
C VAL A 337 -21.42 -26.17 22.74
N GLN A 338 -22.76 -26.09 22.72
CA GLN A 338 -23.55 -25.61 23.86
C GLN A 338 -23.34 -26.49 25.09
N ALA A 339 -23.45 -27.81 24.93
CA ALA A 339 -23.23 -28.76 26.02
C ALA A 339 -21.82 -28.63 26.60
N LEU A 340 -20.79 -28.44 25.76
CA LEU A 340 -19.42 -28.18 26.22
C LEU A 340 -19.31 -26.88 27.01
N ILE A 341 -19.92 -25.79 26.53
CA ILE A 341 -19.94 -24.50 27.25
C ILE A 341 -20.59 -24.68 28.63
N GLU A 342 -21.74 -25.34 28.70
CA GLU A 342 -22.45 -25.59 29.96
C GLU A 342 -21.67 -26.49 30.91
N ALA A 343 -21.14 -27.61 30.42
CA ALA A 343 -20.37 -28.56 31.20
C ALA A 343 -19.08 -27.96 31.76
N SER A 344 -18.43 -27.05 31.01
CA SER A 344 -17.21 -26.39 31.43
C SER A 344 -17.40 -25.50 32.67
N GLY A 345 -18.62 -24.99 32.90
CA GLY A 345 -18.91 -24.01 33.95
C GLY A 345 -18.13 -22.71 33.81
N ALA A 346 -17.62 -22.38 32.61
CA ALA A 346 -16.79 -21.21 32.39
C ALA A 346 -17.54 -19.90 32.68
N ALA A 347 -16.90 -19.03 33.47
CA ALA A 347 -17.44 -17.71 33.80
C ALA A 347 -17.34 -16.72 32.62
N HIS A 348 -16.28 -16.84 31.80
CA HIS A 348 -16.05 -15.98 30.64
C HIS A 348 -16.04 -16.82 29.37
N VAL A 349 -16.92 -16.48 28.42
CA VAL A 349 -17.15 -17.28 27.22
C VAL A 349 -17.22 -16.39 25.99
N LEU A 350 -16.58 -16.84 24.92
CA LEU A 350 -16.75 -16.28 23.59
C LEU A 350 -16.93 -17.42 22.58
N LEU A 351 -17.98 -17.35 21.78
CA LEU A 351 -18.14 -18.14 20.56
C LEU A 351 -18.34 -17.17 19.41
N LEU A 352 -17.46 -17.21 18.41
CA LEU A 352 -17.52 -16.33 17.24
C LEU A 352 -17.37 -17.12 15.94
N ASP A 353 -18.00 -16.66 14.87
CA ASP A 353 -17.77 -17.15 13.51
C ASP A 353 -16.47 -16.53 12.99
N SER A 354 -15.46 -17.36 12.72
CA SER A 354 -14.09 -16.92 12.43
C SER A 354 -13.94 -16.26 11.06
N ARG A 355 -14.91 -16.47 10.14
CA ARG A 355 -14.90 -15.87 8.81
C ARG A 355 -15.51 -14.49 8.81
N SER A 356 -16.63 -14.34 9.51
CA SER A 356 -17.34 -13.06 9.62
C SER A 356 -16.87 -12.20 10.81
N GLY A 357 -16.20 -12.77 11.80
CA GLY A 357 -15.89 -12.08 13.06
C GLY A 357 -17.12 -11.79 13.93
N ALA A 358 -18.29 -12.30 13.56
CA ALA A 358 -19.52 -12.07 14.32
C ALA A 358 -19.55 -12.95 15.59
N THR A 359 -19.89 -12.33 16.72
CA THR A 359 -20.04 -13.03 18.00
C THR A 359 -21.39 -13.74 18.04
N LEU A 360 -21.36 -15.06 18.19
CA LEU A 360 -22.54 -15.92 18.33
C LEU A 360 -23.02 -16.01 19.79
N LEU A 361 -22.06 -16.02 20.74
CA LEU A 361 -22.32 -15.99 22.18
C LEU A 361 -21.17 -15.27 22.88
N GLY A 362 -21.49 -14.33 23.77
CA GLY A 362 -20.56 -13.64 24.65
C GLY A 362 -21.05 -13.68 26.08
N ARG A 363 -20.19 -14.00 27.04
CA ARG A 363 -20.45 -13.92 28.47
C ARG A 363 -19.20 -13.34 29.14
N ALA A 364 -19.32 -12.14 29.70
CA ALA A 364 -18.22 -11.46 30.38
C ALA A 364 -16.92 -11.47 29.55
N GLU A 365 -17.05 -11.39 28.23
CA GLU A 365 -16.01 -11.72 27.25
C GLU A 365 -14.90 -10.67 27.16
N HIS A 366 -15.11 -9.51 27.78
CA HIS A 366 -14.15 -8.41 27.86
C HIS A 366 -13.41 -8.35 29.21
N ASP A 367 -13.72 -9.22 30.17
CA ASP A 367 -13.07 -9.22 31.48
C ASP A 367 -11.66 -9.83 31.41
N ALA A 368 -10.65 -9.10 31.89
CA ALA A 368 -9.26 -9.57 31.89
C ALA A 368 -8.99 -10.51 33.09
N VAL A 369 -8.93 -11.81 32.81
CA VAL A 369 -8.70 -12.87 33.82
C VAL A 369 -7.44 -13.66 33.54
N PRO A 370 -6.86 -14.37 34.54
CA PRO A 370 -5.71 -15.24 34.28
C PRO A 370 -6.06 -16.28 33.22
N ILE A 371 -5.17 -16.48 32.23
CA ILE A 371 -5.47 -17.34 31.06
C ILE A 371 -4.66 -18.63 31.03
N ALA A 372 -3.85 -18.87 32.06
CA ALA A 372 -2.94 -20.00 32.14
C ALA A 372 -2.18 -20.24 30.82
N SER A 373 -2.02 -21.51 30.44
CA SER A 373 -1.25 -21.93 29.27
C SER A 373 -1.79 -21.52 27.90
N LEU A 374 -2.92 -20.81 27.80
CA LEU A 374 -3.33 -20.17 26.55
C LEU A 374 -2.27 -19.15 26.06
N THR A 375 -1.50 -18.59 27.00
CA THR A 375 -0.29 -17.78 26.76
C THR A 375 0.62 -18.37 25.67
N LYS A 376 0.79 -19.70 25.63
CA LYS A 376 1.73 -20.37 24.73
C LYS A 376 1.41 -20.20 23.25
N LEU A 377 0.16 -19.88 22.89
CA LEU A 377 -0.20 -19.49 21.51
C LEU A 377 0.54 -18.21 21.11
N MET A 378 0.61 -17.23 22.00
CA MET A 378 1.37 -16.01 21.77
C MET A 378 2.87 -16.29 21.70
N THR A 379 3.40 -17.11 22.62
CA THR A 379 4.80 -17.54 22.60
C THR A 379 5.20 -18.17 21.26
N ALA A 380 4.38 -19.09 20.75
CA ALA A 380 4.65 -19.73 19.47
C ALA A 380 4.62 -18.74 18.29
N MET A 381 3.63 -17.83 18.24
CA MET A 381 3.58 -16.80 17.20
C MET A 381 4.81 -15.88 17.25
N VAL A 382 5.24 -15.45 18.45
CA VAL A 382 6.43 -14.60 18.62
C VAL A 382 7.69 -15.30 18.12
N VAL A 383 7.86 -16.58 18.46
CA VAL A 383 9.01 -17.37 18.02
C VAL A 383 9.01 -17.54 16.49
N LEU A 384 7.86 -17.87 15.90
CA LEU A 384 7.73 -18.11 14.46
C LEU A 384 7.92 -16.83 13.64
N ASP A 385 7.51 -15.67 14.14
CA ASP A 385 7.73 -14.36 13.49
C ASP A 385 9.21 -14.03 13.30
N ALA A 386 10.10 -14.58 14.13
CA ALA A 386 11.54 -14.41 13.96
C ALA A 386 12.12 -15.27 12.82
N ALA A 387 11.28 -16.00 12.09
CA ALA A 387 11.63 -16.94 11.02
C ALA A 387 12.85 -17.84 11.36
N PRO A 388 12.85 -18.51 12.53
CA PRO A 388 14.00 -19.29 12.97
C PRO A 388 14.16 -20.56 12.11
N ASP A 389 15.38 -21.07 12.05
CA ASP A 389 15.62 -22.44 11.58
C ASP A 389 15.00 -23.43 12.58
N LEU A 390 13.89 -24.05 12.16
CA LEU A 390 13.14 -25.01 12.97
C LEU A 390 13.89 -26.33 13.21
N SER A 391 14.88 -26.64 12.36
CA SER A 391 15.73 -27.83 12.52
C SER A 391 16.83 -27.65 13.56
N ARG A 392 17.09 -26.39 13.96
CA ARG A 392 18.09 -26.07 14.99
C ARG A 392 17.79 -26.81 16.28
N THR A 393 18.81 -27.46 16.81
CA THR A 393 18.73 -28.16 18.09
C THR A 393 18.92 -27.19 19.25
N VAL A 394 18.08 -27.30 20.26
CA VAL A 394 18.11 -26.56 21.51
C VAL A 394 18.35 -27.53 22.66
N ARG A 395 19.37 -27.25 23.46
CA ARG A 395 19.63 -27.96 24.71
C ARG A 395 18.82 -27.33 25.85
N ILE A 396 18.12 -28.16 26.60
CA ILE A 396 17.37 -27.79 27.80
C ILE A 396 18.35 -27.46 28.92
N ASP A 397 18.21 -26.26 29.48
CA ASP A 397 19.10 -25.66 30.48
C ASP A 397 18.47 -25.77 31.88
N GLU A 398 19.28 -25.72 32.93
CA GLU A 398 18.78 -25.70 34.32
C GLU A 398 17.85 -24.50 34.58
N ARG A 399 18.06 -23.38 33.87
CA ARG A 399 17.18 -22.21 33.92
C ARG A 399 15.76 -22.53 33.48
N ASP A 400 15.60 -23.37 32.45
CA ASP A 400 14.26 -23.76 31.97
C ASP A 400 13.52 -24.58 33.03
N ALA A 401 14.23 -25.47 33.73
CA ALA A 401 13.65 -26.25 34.80
C ALA A 401 13.32 -25.40 36.04
N ARG A 402 14.20 -24.47 36.41
CA ARG A 402 14.03 -23.59 37.57
C ARG A 402 12.86 -22.62 37.37
N ALA A 403 12.77 -21.99 36.20
CA ALA A 403 11.73 -21.03 35.89
C ALA A 403 10.32 -21.67 35.87
N THR A 404 10.24 -22.98 35.62
CA THR A 404 8.97 -23.72 35.57
C THR A 404 8.74 -24.62 36.77
N ALA A 405 9.56 -24.51 37.83
CA ALA A 405 9.51 -25.41 38.99
C ALA A 405 8.18 -25.33 39.78
N ALA A 406 7.50 -24.18 39.71
CA ALA A 406 6.18 -23.97 40.30
C ALA A 406 5.02 -24.53 39.46
N GLY A 407 5.30 -25.01 38.23
CA GLY A 407 4.31 -25.57 37.32
C GLY A 407 4.27 -27.10 37.33
N ALA A 408 3.36 -27.67 36.51
CA ALA A 408 3.32 -29.11 36.27
C ALA A 408 4.69 -29.64 35.79
N ALA A 409 5.12 -30.77 36.33
CA ALA A 409 6.42 -31.37 36.02
C ALA A 409 6.53 -31.68 34.51
N SER A 410 7.53 -31.09 33.86
CA SER A 410 7.87 -31.39 32.47
C SER A 410 8.66 -32.70 32.39
N PRO A 411 8.23 -33.69 31.59
CA PRO A 411 8.98 -34.92 31.35
C PRO A 411 10.32 -34.69 30.63
N LEU A 412 10.53 -33.53 30.00
CA LEU A 412 11.69 -33.24 29.16
C LEU A 412 12.94 -32.94 30.00
N PRO A 413 13.93 -33.84 30.16
CA PRO A 413 14.98 -33.69 31.18
C PRO A 413 15.96 -32.54 30.85
N VAL A 414 16.56 -31.98 31.90
CA VAL A 414 17.67 -31.02 31.76
C VAL A 414 18.82 -31.72 31.03
N GLY A 415 19.42 -31.04 30.06
CA GLY A 415 20.46 -31.58 29.19
C GLY A 415 19.95 -32.27 27.93
N ALA A 416 18.65 -32.57 27.82
CA ALA A 416 18.06 -33.05 26.57
C ALA A 416 18.30 -32.04 25.44
N SER A 417 18.55 -32.55 24.23
CA SER A 417 18.74 -31.74 23.03
C SER A 417 17.69 -32.13 22.00
N VAL A 418 16.80 -31.21 21.65
CA VAL A 418 15.66 -31.43 20.75
C VAL A 418 15.56 -30.29 19.75
N THR A 419 14.92 -30.50 18.60
CA THR A 419 14.75 -29.43 17.60
C THR A 419 13.79 -28.35 18.09
N LEU A 420 13.91 -27.15 17.53
CA LEU A 420 13.00 -26.03 17.81
C LEU A 420 11.56 -26.38 17.39
N ASP A 421 11.38 -27.11 16.29
CA ASP A 421 10.08 -27.66 15.86
C ASP A 421 9.48 -28.58 16.94
N THR A 422 10.27 -29.50 17.50
CA THR A 422 9.81 -30.35 18.61
C THR A 422 9.41 -29.51 19.83
N LEU A 423 10.17 -28.46 20.19
CA LEU A 423 9.82 -27.60 21.32
C LEU A 423 8.51 -26.84 21.11
N LEU A 424 8.28 -26.28 19.91
CA LEU A 424 7.01 -25.65 19.55
C LEU A 424 5.86 -26.66 19.68
N LYS A 425 6.06 -27.87 19.16
CA LYS A 425 5.07 -28.94 19.25
C LYS A 425 4.75 -29.32 20.70
N LEU A 426 5.76 -29.55 21.54
CA LEU A 426 5.55 -29.89 22.95
C LEU A 426 4.86 -28.77 23.74
N ALA A 427 5.24 -27.51 23.49
CA ALA A 427 4.64 -26.34 24.14
C ALA A 427 3.15 -26.19 23.77
N LEU A 428 2.79 -26.45 22.52
CA LEU A 428 1.42 -26.29 22.01
C LEU A 428 0.53 -27.50 22.30
N MET A 429 0.99 -28.70 21.95
CA MET A 429 0.25 -29.97 22.06
C MET A 429 0.13 -30.44 23.52
N ALA A 430 1.27 -30.60 24.18
CA ALA A 430 1.36 -31.16 25.53
C ALA A 430 1.34 -30.07 26.61
N SER A 431 1.27 -28.80 26.22
CA SER A 431 1.31 -27.65 27.13
C SER A 431 2.59 -27.57 27.97
N ASP A 432 3.71 -28.11 27.47
CA ASP A 432 4.93 -28.25 28.25
C ASP A 432 5.54 -26.87 28.59
N ASN A 433 5.69 -26.59 29.88
CA ASN A 433 6.19 -25.31 30.37
C ASN A 433 7.68 -25.13 30.08
N ARG A 434 8.48 -26.21 30.21
CA ARG A 434 9.92 -26.18 30.02
C ARG A 434 10.25 -25.93 28.55
N ALA A 435 9.49 -26.51 27.64
CA ALA A 435 9.58 -26.23 26.21
C ALA A 435 9.25 -24.77 25.90
N ALA A 436 8.16 -24.23 26.45
CA ALA A 436 7.79 -22.82 26.27
C ALA A 436 8.83 -21.85 26.83
N HIS A 437 9.42 -22.16 27.98
CA HIS A 437 10.52 -21.36 28.54
C HIS A 437 11.78 -21.45 27.69
N ALA A 438 12.17 -22.65 27.24
CA ALA A 438 13.33 -22.84 26.37
C ALA A 438 13.19 -22.08 25.03
N LEU A 439 11.97 -22.02 24.48
CA LEU A 439 11.65 -21.23 23.29
C LEU A 439 11.91 -19.73 23.52
N ALA A 440 11.44 -19.17 24.63
CA ALA A 440 11.70 -17.77 24.98
C ALA A 440 13.18 -17.49 25.29
N ARG A 441 13.83 -18.40 26.03
CA ARG A 441 15.25 -18.28 26.39
C ARG A 441 16.17 -18.30 25.19
N THR A 442 15.85 -19.13 24.21
CA THR A 442 16.66 -19.30 22.99
C THR A 442 16.16 -18.49 21.80
N TYR A 443 15.22 -17.58 22.03
CA TYR A 443 14.81 -16.57 21.07
C TYR A 443 16.01 -15.71 20.64
N PRO A 444 16.09 -15.26 19.38
CA PRO A 444 17.15 -14.34 18.95
C PRO A 444 17.21 -13.08 19.83
N GLY A 445 18.34 -12.84 20.49
CA GLY A 445 18.50 -11.76 21.48
C GLY A 445 18.08 -12.13 22.92
N GLY A 446 17.72 -13.38 23.17
CA GLY A 446 17.40 -13.94 24.49
C GLY A 446 16.04 -13.52 25.04
N GLU A 447 15.81 -13.81 26.33
CA GLU A 447 14.51 -13.62 27.01
C GLU A 447 14.03 -12.16 26.99
N ALA A 448 14.95 -11.20 27.13
CA ALA A 448 14.61 -9.78 27.09
C ALA A 448 14.08 -9.37 25.70
N ALA A 449 14.68 -9.87 24.62
CA ALA A 449 14.20 -9.63 23.25
C ALA A 449 12.87 -10.35 22.99
N PHE A 450 12.70 -11.56 23.53
CA PHE A 450 11.43 -12.28 23.49
C PHE A 450 10.31 -11.48 24.18
N ALA A 451 10.54 -10.95 25.39
CA ALA A 451 9.55 -10.16 26.11
C ALA A 451 9.16 -8.89 25.33
N GLN A 452 10.12 -8.21 24.69
CA GLN A 452 9.81 -7.08 23.82
C GLN A 452 9.00 -7.48 22.58
N ALA A 453 9.34 -8.61 21.95
CA ALA A 453 8.61 -9.13 20.80
C ALA A 453 7.18 -9.55 21.18
N LEU A 454 7.00 -10.12 22.37
CA LEU A 454 5.71 -10.43 22.97
C LEU A 454 4.85 -9.17 23.10
N GLN A 455 5.40 -8.10 23.68
CA GLN A 455 4.72 -6.81 23.80
C GLN A 455 4.39 -6.23 22.42
N ARG A 456 5.33 -6.20 21.48
CA ARG A 456 5.07 -5.74 20.10
C ARG A 456 3.92 -6.50 19.44
N LYS A 457 3.83 -7.82 19.65
CA LYS A 457 2.74 -8.63 19.09
C LYS A 457 1.40 -8.35 19.76
N THR A 458 1.33 -8.12 21.07
CA THR A 458 0.07 -7.72 21.74
C THR A 458 -0.50 -6.43 21.14
N VAL A 459 0.37 -5.46 20.85
CA VAL A 459 0.01 -4.19 20.20
C VAL A 459 -0.41 -4.40 18.75
N ALA A 460 0.34 -5.20 17.98
CA ALA A 460 0.04 -5.48 16.59
C ALA A 460 -1.33 -6.16 16.40
N LEU A 461 -1.72 -7.01 17.35
CA LEU A 461 -3.01 -7.69 17.38
C LEU A 461 -4.13 -6.84 18.00
N ARG A 462 -3.83 -5.62 18.46
CA ARG A 462 -4.77 -4.70 19.12
C ARG A 462 -5.47 -5.33 20.33
N LEU A 463 -4.69 -6.02 21.18
CA LEU A 463 -5.20 -6.65 22.40
C LEU A 463 -5.34 -5.59 23.50
N GLU A 464 -6.57 -5.17 23.77
CA GLU A 464 -6.88 -4.02 24.63
C GLU A 464 -6.98 -4.41 26.11
N HIS A 465 -7.25 -5.69 26.40
CA HIS A 465 -7.53 -6.25 27.73
C HIS A 465 -6.55 -7.39 28.05
N THR A 466 -5.30 -7.27 27.59
CA THR A 466 -4.29 -8.33 27.70
C THR A 466 -2.99 -7.83 28.34
N THR A 467 -2.44 -8.61 29.26
CA THR A 467 -1.10 -8.42 29.84
C THR A 467 -0.42 -9.78 29.86
N LEU A 468 0.78 -9.88 29.28
CA LEU A 468 1.59 -11.11 29.26
C LEU A 468 3.01 -10.77 29.71
N GLU A 469 3.45 -11.35 30.81
CA GLU A 469 4.76 -11.10 31.42
C GLU A 469 5.76 -12.23 31.11
N GLU A 470 5.28 -13.45 30.91
CA GLU A 470 6.12 -14.64 30.74
C GLU A 470 5.54 -15.63 29.71
N PRO A 471 6.34 -16.57 29.15
CA PRO A 471 5.97 -17.34 27.95
C PRO A 471 5.07 -18.56 28.18
N THR A 472 4.80 -18.94 29.43
CA THR A 472 4.20 -20.23 29.78
C THR A 472 2.76 -20.13 30.22
N GLY A 473 2.35 -19.04 30.87
CA GLY A 473 1.07 -18.91 31.55
C GLY A 473 1.07 -19.41 33.00
N LEU A 474 2.22 -19.49 33.66
CA LEU A 474 2.34 -19.77 35.09
C LEU A 474 2.09 -18.53 35.94
N SER A 475 2.37 -17.33 35.42
CA SER A 475 2.10 -16.08 36.15
C SER A 475 0.61 -15.75 36.09
N ASN A 476 0.02 -15.42 37.25
CA ASN A 476 -1.35 -14.90 37.32
C ASN A 476 -1.50 -13.47 36.77
N ALA A 477 -0.37 -12.82 36.48
CA ALA A 477 -0.34 -11.56 35.77
C ALA A 477 -0.50 -11.75 34.25
N ASN A 478 -0.32 -12.97 33.72
CA ASN A 478 -0.72 -13.29 32.37
C ASN A 478 -2.25 -13.36 32.30
N ARG A 479 -2.85 -12.24 31.88
CA ARG A 479 -4.28 -12.02 31.83
C ARG A 479 -4.72 -11.62 30.44
N ALA A 480 -5.87 -12.09 30.02
CA ALA A 480 -6.52 -11.63 28.80
C ALA A 480 -8.04 -11.80 28.93
N SER A 481 -8.77 -11.06 28.11
CA SER A 481 -10.21 -11.28 27.93
C SER A 481 -10.48 -12.41 26.94
N ALA A 482 -11.68 -12.99 26.97
CA ALA A 482 -12.06 -14.01 26.00
C ALA A 482 -12.06 -13.44 24.56
N ALA A 483 -12.45 -12.18 24.39
CA ALA A 483 -12.36 -11.42 23.14
C ALA A 483 -10.93 -11.35 22.60
N ASP A 484 -9.96 -11.00 23.44
CA ASP A 484 -8.56 -10.92 23.04
C ASP A 484 -7.95 -12.30 22.76
N ILE A 485 -8.32 -13.33 23.52
CA ILE A 485 -7.95 -14.72 23.19
C ILE A 485 -8.54 -15.13 21.84
N GLY A 486 -9.77 -14.72 21.52
CA GLY A 486 -10.38 -14.93 20.21
C GLY A 486 -9.54 -14.33 19.07
N ARG A 487 -9.02 -13.09 19.28
CA ARG A 487 -8.08 -12.44 18.34
C ARG A 487 -6.76 -13.20 18.24
N ILE A 488 -6.21 -13.67 19.36
CA ILE A 488 -5.00 -14.50 19.41
C ILE A 488 -5.20 -15.80 18.61
N VAL A 489 -6.32 -16.50 18.78
CA VAL A 489 -6.65 -17.72 18.02
C VAL A 489 -6.80 -17.42 16.53
N GLY A 490 -7.50 -16.35 16.18
CA GLY A 490 -7.68 -15.92 14.79
C GLY A 490 -6.34 -15.64 14.11
N ALA A 491 -5.44 -14.93 14.79
CA ALA A 491 -4.09 -14.65 14.29
C ALA A 491 -3.23 -15.92 14.21
N ALA A 492 -3.27 -16.77 15.24
CA ALA A 492 -2.49 -18.00 15.31
C ALA A 492 -2.86 -18.99 14.19
N ALA A 493 -4.10 -18.95 13.69
CA ALA A 493 -4.53 -19.77 12.56
C ALA A 493 -3.84 -19.43 11.23
N ALA A 494 -3.18 -18.27 11.11
CA ALA A 494 -2.36 -17.92 9.95
C ALA A 494 -1.00 -18.64 9.93
N TYR A 495 -0.65 -19.37 10.99
CA TYR A 495 0.61 -20.10 11.13
C TYR A 495 0.36 -21.60 10.96
N PRO A 496 0.73 -22.21 9.81
CA PRO A 496 0.49 -23.63 9.55
C PRO A 496 1.11 -24.55 10.62
N GLN A 497 2.27 -24.16 11.17
CA GLN A 497 2.95 -24.88 12.25
C GLN A 497 2.10 -24.93 13.52
N ILE A 498 1.49 -23.82 13.93
CA ILE A 498 0.65 -23.78 15.13
C ILE A 498 -0.58 -24.67 14.94
N ALA A 499 -1.25 -24.57 13.80
CA ALA A 499 -2.41 -25.42 13.49
C ALA A 499 -2.02 -26.91 13.57
N ARG A 500 -0.97 -27.32 12.84
CA ARG A 500 -0.44 -28.70 12.85
C ARG A 500 -0.08 -29.19 14.26
N ASP A 501 0.63 -28.38 15.02
CA ASP A 501 1.19 -28.79 16.31
C ASP A 501 0.11 -28.87 17.40
N THR A 502 -0.83 -27.92 17.41
CA THR A 502 -1.95 -27.93 18.36
C THR A 502 -2.97 -29.04 18.12
N THR A 503 -3.03 -29.60 16.90
CA THR A 503 -3.93 -30.70 16.53
C THR A 503 -3.23 -32.06 16.46
N ALA A 504 -1.95 -32.15 16.79
CA ALA A 504 -1.26 -33.43 16.86
C ALA A 504 -1.78 -34.26 18.04
N LEU A 505 -2.07 -35.56 17.85
CA LEU A 505 -2.60 -36.42 18.92
C LEU A 505 -1.56 -36.77 19.99
N ALA A 506 -0.34 -37.01 19.55
CA ALA A 506 0.78 -37.40 20.39
C ALA A 506 2.11 -37.13 19.69
N GLU A 507 3.20 -37.14 20.45
CA GLU A 507 4.58 -37.06 19.98
C GLU A 507 5.47 -37.98 20.81
N THR A 508 6.46 -38.62 20.21
CA THR A 508 7.47 -39.39 20.95
C THR A 508 8.84 -38.77 20.73
N VAL A 509 9.44 -38.28 21.80
CA VAL A 509 10.74 -37.59 21.78
C VAL A 509 11.80 -38.51 22.35
N ASP A 510 12.87 -38.73 21.58
CA ASP A 510 14.04 -39.48 22.04
C ASP A 510 15.03 -38.51 22.73
N THR A 511 15.37 -38.81 23.98
CA THR A 511 16.33 -38.04 24.77
C THR A 511 17.45 -38.97 25.24
N ALA A 512 18.50 -39.09 24.42
CA ALA A 512 19.68 -39.89 24.71
C ALA A 512 19.36 -41.35 25.14
N GLY A 513 18.41 -42.00 24.45
CA GLY A 513 18.02 -43.39 24.70
C GLY A 513 16.78 -43.56 25.58
N ASN A 514 16.23 -42.48 26.14
CA ASN A 514 14.94 -42.50 26.81
C ASN A 514 13.84 -41.94 25.89
N ARG A 515 12.84 -42.77 25.58
CA ARG A 515 11.71 -42.40 24.72
C ARG A 515 10.55 -41.85 25.55
N LEU A 516 10.35 -40.55 25.48
CA LEU A 516 9.29 -39.84 26.20
C LEU A 516 8.07 -39.66 25.30
N ARG A 517 6.91 -40.16 25.73
CA ARG A 517 5.66 -40.00 24.99
C ARG A 517 4.84 -38.86 25.57
N TYR A 518 4.44 -37.95 24.70
CA TYR A 518 3.59 -36.80 25.00
C TYR A 518 2.25 -36.97 24.31
N HIS A 519 1.19 -36.51 24.96
CA HIS A 519 -0.17 -36.56 24.44
C HIS A 519 -0.75 -35.14 24.36
N ASN A 520 -1.69 -34.94 23.44
CA ASN A 520 -2.45 -33.70 23.41
C ASN A 520 -3.23 -33.54 24.71
N THR A 521 -3.15 -32.34 25.27
CA THR A 521 -3.88 -31.97 26.51
C THR A 521 -5.35 -31.73 26.27
N ASN A 522 -5.78 -31.57 25.02
CA ASN A 522 -7.18 -31.43 24.65
C ASN A 522 -7.75 -32.79 24.20
N PRO A 523 -8.62 -33.44 25.01
CA PRO A 523 -9.18 -34.75 24.68
C PRO A 523 -10.13 -34.72 23.47
N LEU A 524 -10.58 -33.54 23.05
CA LEU A 524 -11.46 -33.38 21.89
C LEU A 524 -10.70 -33.49 20.56
N VAL A 525 -9.36 -33.34 20.57
CA VAL A 525 -8.55 -33.49 19.35
C VAL A 525 -8.56 -34.95 18.94
N GLY A 526 -9.12 -35.23 17.75
CA GLY A 526 -9.31 -36.58 17.23
C GLY A 526 -10.54 -37.32 17.77
N ALA A 527 -11.34 -36.68 18.63
CA ALA A 527 -12.60 -37.24 19.10
C ALA A 527 -13.65 -37.22 17.98
N GLN A 528 -14.51 -38.25 17.95
CA GLN A 528 -15.59 -38.32 16.97
C GLN A 528 -16.55 -37.12 17.13
N GLY A 529 -16.88 -36.47 16.01
CA GLY A 529 -17.76 -35.31 15.99
C GLY A 529 -17.05 -33.96 16.21
N TRP A 530 -15.72 -33.94 16.40
CA TRP A 530 -14.93 -32.73 16.58
C TRP A 530 -13.87 -32.60 15.47
N ASP A 531 -14.06 -31.65 14.56
CA ASP A 531 -13.03 -31.24 13.60
C ASP A 531 -12.31 -29.99 14.11
N ILE A 532 -11.25 -30.21 14.89
CA ILE A 532 -10.48 -29.14 15.52
C ILE A 532 -9.31 -28.74 14.61
N ARG A 533 -9.23 -27.45 14.27
CA ARG A 533 -8.21 -26.86 13.40
C ARG A 533 -7.09 -26.16 14.15
N LEU A 534 -7.36 -25.73 15.38
CA LEU A 534 -6.39 -25.19 16.32
C LEU A 534 -6.94 -25.37 17.72
N SER A 535 -6.11 -25.74 18.69
CA SER A 535 -6.54 -25.72 20.10
C SER A 535 -5.44 -25.41 21.10
N LYS A 536 -5.82 -24.86 22.24
CA LYS A 536 -4.96 -24.77 23.41
C LYS A 536 -5.79 -24.87 24.67
N THR A 537 -5.27 -25.62 25.63
CA THR A 537 -5.81 -25.73 26.99
C THR A 537 -4.92 -24.97 27.98
N GLY A 538 -5.44 -24.68 29.17
CA GLY A 538 -4.64 -24.25 30.30
C GLY A 538 -5.39 -24.47 31.60
N THR A 539 -4.68 -24.80 32.67
CA THR A 539 -5.27 -24.93 34.00
C THR A 539 -4.31 -24.37 35.03
N SER A 540 -4.80 -23.53 35.94
CA SER A 540 -4.11 -23.13 37.17
C SER A 540 -5.13 -22.86 38.26
N THR A 541 -4.68 -22.78 39.52
CA THR A 541 -5.57 -22.53 40.66
C THR A 541 -6.38 -21.25 40.48
N ASP A 542 -5.76 -20.19 39.98
CA ASP A 542 -6.39 -18.87 39.84
C ASP A 542 -7.07 -18.65 38.47
N ALA A 543 -6.65 -19.35 37.41
CA ALA A 543 -7.28 -19.24 36.10
C ALA A 543 -8.47 -20.19 35.91
N GLY A 544 -8.63 -21.17 36.80
CA GLY A 544 -9.50 -22.33 36.56
C GLY A 544 -9.08 -23.09 35.29
N ARG A 545 -10.01 -23.80 34.67
CA ARG A 545 -9.80 -24.43 33.35
C ARG A 545 -10.07 -23.43 32.23
N CYS A 546 -9.11 -23.30 31.34
CA CYS A 546 -9.16 -22.46 30.16
C CYS A 546 -9.05 -23.34 28.90
N LEU A 547 -9.83 -23.00 27.87
CA LEU A 547 -9.84 -23.68 26.58
C LEU A 547 -10.05 -22.65 25.47
N ALA A 548 -9.21 -22.69 24.44
CA ALA A 548 -9.39 -21.92 23.22
C ALA A 548 -9.29 -22.87 22.03
N MET A 549 -10.27 -22.88 21.14
CA MET A 549 -10.30 -23.77 19.98
C MET A 549 -10.87 -23.08 18.76
N ARG A 550 -10.34 -23.43 17.59
CA ARG A 550 -10.97 -23.19 16.30
C ARG A 550 -11.48 -24.53 15.76
N ILE A 551 -12.77 -24.60 15.48
CA ILE A 551 -13.49 -25.84 15.16
C ILE A 551 -14.22 -25.64 13.85
N HIS A 552 -14.19 -26.65 12.97
CA HIS A 552 -14.90 -26.65 11.72
C HIS A 552 -16.21 -27.45 11.85
N ILE A 553 -17.37 -26.80 11.70
CA ILE A 553 -18.69 -27.43 11.81
C ILE A 553 -19.62 -26.80 10.77
N ASP A 554 -20.39 -27.61 10.04
CA ASP A 554 -21.37 -27.14 9.03
C ASP A 554 -20.78 -26.12 8.01
N ASP A 555 -19.59 -26.40 7.48
CA ASP A 555 -18.84 -25.53 6.53
C ASP A 555 -18.46 -24.15 7.12
N ARG A 556 -18.32 -24.07 8.44
CA ARG A 556 -17.93 -22.85 9.16
C ARG A 556 -16.81 -23.13 10.14
N ASP A 557 -15.88 -22.17 10.21
CA ASP A 557 -14.87 -22.14 11.26
C ASP A 557 -15.36 -21.29 12.42
N LEU A 558 -15.53 -21.90 13.59
CA LEU A 558 -15.94 -21.24 14.82
C LEU A 558 -14.77 -21.16 15.78
N THR A 559 -14.60 -20.01 16.42
CA THR A 559 -13.63 -19.85 17.52
C THR A 559 -14.38 -19.84 18.84
N LEU A 560 -14.08 -20.82 19.68
CA LEU A 560 -14.60 -20.98 21.04
C LEU A 560 -13.51 -20.66 22.05
N VAL A 561 -13.82 -19.81 23.02
CA VAL A 561 -12.97 -19.49 24.16
C VAL A 561 -13.78 -19.66 25.44
N LEU A 562 -13.22 -20.42 26.38
CA LEU A 562 -13.75 -20.67 27.71
C LEU A 562 -12.65 -20.31 28.72
N LEU A 563 -12.90 -19.36 29.62
CA LEU A 563 -11.97 -19.00 30.70
C LEU A 563 -12.66 -19.16 32.05
N ASN A 564 -11.87 -19.52 33.07
CA ASN A 564 -12.37 -19.74 34.44
C ASN A 564 -13.48 -20.81 34.52
N GLY A 565 -13.22 -21.97 33.91
CA GLY A 565 -14.05 -23.17 34.04
C GLY A 565 -13.74 -23.98 35.31
N HIS A 566 -14.70 -24.80 35.73
CA HIS A 566 -14.57 -25.60 36.96
C HIS A 566 -13.49 -26.70 36.82
N PRO A 567 -12.59 -26.87 37.81
CA PRO A 567 -11.52 -27.87 37.76
C PRO A 567 -12.03 -29.33 37.68
N ASP A 568 -13.18 -29.64 38.27
CA ASP A 568 -13.74 -30.99 38.37
C ASP A 568 -14.73 -31.37 37.26
N ARG A 569 -14.95 -30.50 36.26
CA ARG A 569 -15.87 -30.76 35.14
C ARG A 569 -15.18 -30.47 33.80
N ALA A 570 -15.16 -31.46 32.90
CA ALA A 570 -15.14 -31.29 31.45
C ALA A 570 -16.00 -32.35 30.80
#